data_AF-A0A9R1CNC1-F1
#
_entry.id   AF-A0A9R1CNC1-F1
#
_cell.length_a   1.000
_cell.length_b   1.000
_cell.length_c   1.000
_cell.angle_alpha   90.00
_cell.angle_beta   90.00
_cell.angle_gamma   90.00
#
_symmetry.space_group_name_H-M   'P 1'
#
loop_
_entity.id
_entity.type
_entity.pdbx_description
1 polymer ?
#
loop_
_entity_poly.entity_id
_entity_poly.type
_entity_poly.pdbx_seq_one_letter_code
_entity_poly.pdbx_strand_id
1 'polypeptide(L)'
;MAITDKIYVKNHRQLASQLDTSFPKSAFSGATLDILFSGDGIAKLDDASRDRVLDFAEDFLDCDCQANPHCGCPERKFVSYLLELRAQGLGSEGIVDVMGDDYMLYAYPGDVLSFLDDAVRTLEAAERLADVDGRKEAGGTIGRRRRELSR
;
A
#
# COMPACT_ATOMS: atom_id res chain seq x y z
N MET A 1 -0.38 -13.73 -4.72
CA MET A 1 0.33 -12.52 -5.20
C MET A 1 0.03 -11.42 -4.21
N ALA A 2 1.01 -10.65 -3.77
CA ALA A 2 0.79 -9.60 -2.78
C ALA A 2 -0.05 -8.48 -3.40
N ILE A 3 -0.80 -7.74 -2.58
CA ILE A 3 -1.56 -6.59 -3.07
C ILE A 3 -0.63 -5.52 -3.68
N THR A 4 0.59 -5.39 -3.16
CA THR A 4 1.63 -4.47 -3.64
C THR A 4 2.08 -4.76 -5.08
N ASP A 5 2.02 -6.02 -5.53
CA ASP A 5 2.29 -6.40 -6.92
C ASP A 5 1.22 -5.86 -7.89
N LYS A 6 0.06 -5.45 -7.37
CA LYS A 6 -1.11 -4.97 -8.11
C LYS A 6 -1.39 -3.47 -7.89
N ILE A 7 -0.41 -2.75 -7.35
CA ILE A 7 -0.46 -1.30 -7.23
C ILE A 7 0.32 -0.68 -8.38
N TYR A 8 -0.34 0.21 -9.10
CA TYR A 8 0.17 0.81 -10.32
C TYR A 8 0.21 2.34 -10.20
N VAL A 9 1.15 2.94 -10.91
CA VAL A 9 1.30 4.40 -11.00
C VAL A 9 0.29 4.96 -12.01
N LYS A 10 -0.58 5.89 -11.58
CA LYS A 10 -1.46 6.68 -12.46
C LYS A 10 -0.61 7.58 -13.35
N ASN A 11 -1.12 7.93 -14.53
CA ASN A 11 -0.42 8.79 -15.49
C ASN A 11 1.01 8.32 -15.85
N HIS A 12 1.29 7.01 -15.75
CA HIS A 12 2.61 6.40 -15.97
C HIS A 12 3.36 6.94 -17.20
N ARG A 13 2.69 7.10 -18.34
CA ARG A 13 3.30 7.62 -19.57
C ARG A 13 3.74 9.08 -19.45
N GLN A 14 2.96 9.91 -18.75
CA GLN A 14 3.29 11.31 -18.51
C GLN A 14 4.51 11.41 -17.59
N LEU A 15 4.53 10.65 -16.49
CA LEU A 15 5.66 10.64 -15.57
C LEU A 15 6.94 10.12 -16.26
N ALA A 16 6.84 9.05 -17.04
CA ALA A 16 7.99 8.54 -17.82
C ALA A 16 8.53 9.58 -18.82
N SER A 17 7.63 10.40 -19.40
CA SER A 17 8.02 11.50 -20.27
C SER A 17 8.68 12.65 -19.53
N GLN A 18 8.27 12.98 -18.29
CA GLN A 18 8.91 14.02 -17.49
C GLN A 18 10.29 13.59 -16.98
N LEU A 19 10.46 12.29 -16.71
CA LEU A 19 11.71 11.73 -16.21
C LEU A 19 12.75 11.48 -17.31
N ASP A 20 12.36 11.58 -18.58
CA ASP A 20 13.13 11.15 -19.75
C ASP A 20 13.63 9.69 -19.65
N THR A 21 12.86 8.82 -18.98
CA THR A 21 13.26 7.44 -18.71
C THR A 21 12.03 6.55 -18.54
N SER A 22 12.10 5.33 -19.10
CA SER A 22 11.04 4.32 -18.90
C SER A 22 11.24 3.59 -17.57
N PHE A 23 10.12 3.28 -16.91
CA PHE A 23 10.10 2.48 -15.69
C PHE A 23 8.87 1.57 -15.68
N PRO A 24 8.82 0.51 -14.85
CA PRO A 24 7.66 -0.36 -14.77
C PRO A 24 6.40 0.35 -14.29
N LYS A 25 5.21 -0.18 -14.63
CA LYS A 25 3.94 0.41 -14.15
C LYS A 25 3.68 0.18 -12.66
N SER A 26 4.23 -0.89 -12.11
CA SER A 26 4.03 -1.24 -10.70
C SER A 26 4.77 -0.24 -9.82
N ALA A 27 4.08 0.29 -8.80
CA ALA A 27 4.62 1.28 -7.87
C ALA A 27 5.74 0.71 -6.98
N PHE A 28 5.60 -0.57 -6.58
CA PHE A 28 6.54 -1.27 -5.71
C PHE A 28 7.61 -2.08 -6.47
N SER A 29 7.72 -1.89 -7.79
CA SER A 29 8.86 -2.49 -8.49
C SER A 29 10.14 -1.77 -8.10
N GLY A 30 11.24 -2.50 -7.90
CA GLY A 30 12.50 -1.90 -7.47
C GLY A 30 12.95 -0.75 -8.39
N ALA A 31 12.81 -0.93 -9.71
CA ALA A 31 13.13 0.14 -10.67
C ALA A 31 12.22 1.38 -10.54
N THR A 32 10.93 1.22 -10.21
CA THR A 32 10.05 2.36 -9.94
C THR A 32 10.47 3.09 -8.67
N LEU A 33 10.78 2.35 -7.61
CA LEU A 33 11.28 2.93 -6.35
C LEU A 33 12.57 3.73 -6.57
N ASP A 34 13.50 3.19 -7.36
CA ASP A 34 14.78 3.85 -7.67
C ASP A 34 14.64 5.06 -8.60
N ILE A 35 13.70 5.04 -9.55
CA ILE A 35 13.59 6.06 -10.60
C ILE A 35 12.60 7.17 -10.21
N LEU A 36 11.43 6.82 -9.69
CA LEU A 36 10.35 7.79 -9.45
C LEU A 36 10.44 8.42 -8.05
N PHE A 37 10.82 7.63 -7.05
CA PHE A 37 10.80 8.04 -5.63
C PHE A 37 12.20 8.37 -5.08
N SER A 38 13.20 8.54 -5.96
CA SER A 38 14.51 9.06 -5.62
C SER A 38 14.59 10.59 -5.84
N GLY A 39 15.52 11.26 -5.15
CA GLY A 39 15.65 12.72 -5.21
C GLY A 39 15.80 13.30 -6.63
N ASP A 40 16.55 12.61 -7.50
CA ASP A 40 16.75 13.04 -8.90
C ASP A 40 15.47 12.88 -9.75
N GLY A 41 14.67 11.85 -9.48
CA GLY A 41 13.38 11.65 -10.14
C GLY A 41 12.37 12.73 -9.75
N ILE A 42 12.23 12.97 -8.46
CA ILE A 42 11.32 13.97 -7.87
C ILE A 42 11.61 15.37 -8.43
N ALA A 43 12.89 15.74 -8.55
CA ALA A 43 13.29 17.06 -9.04
C ALA A 43 12.88 17.36 -10.50
N LYS A 44 12.61 16.32 -11.31
CA LYS A 44 12.19 16.46 -12.72
C LYS A 44 10.67 16.53 -12.90
N LEU A 45 9.90 16.19 -11.87
CA LEU A 45 8.45 16.19 -11.94
C LEU A 45 7.89 17.61 -11.89
N ASP A 46 6.72 17.81 -12.53
CA ASP A 46 5.91 19.02 -12.30
C ASP A 46 5.43 19.10 -10.84
N ASP A 47 5.07 20.31 -10.38
CA ASP A 47 4.75 20.56 -8.96
C ASP A 47 3.63 19.63 -8.46
N ALA A 48 2.58 19.44 -9.27
CA ALA A 48 1.45 18.58 -8.90
C ALA A 48 1.85 17.10 -8.72
N SER A 49 2.68 16.56 -9.61
CA SER A 49 3.17 15.18 -9.51
C SER A 49 4.20 15.04 -8.40
N ARG A 50 5.04 16.06 -8.23
CA ARG A 50 6.11 16.09 -7.23
C ARG A 50 5.56 15.99 -5.82
N ASP A 51 4.53 16.77 -5.49
CA ASP A 51 3.93 16.78 -4.16
C ASP A 51 3.47 15.37 -3.76
N ARG A 52 2.73 14.68 -4.65
CA ARG A 52 2.18 13.34 -4.36
C ARG A 52 3.25 12.25 -4.28
N VAL A 53 4.34 12.41 -5.02
CA VAL A 53 5.49 11.49 -4.96
C VAL A 53 6.29 11.72 -3.68
N LEU A 54 6.39 12.97 -3.22
CA LEU A 54 6.99 13.30 -1.92
C LEU A 54 6.15 12.75 -0.77
N ASP A 55 4.83 12.92 -0.80
CA ASP A 55 3.92 12.36 0.19
C ASP A 55 4.11 10.84 0.31
N PHE A 56 4.17 10.13 -0.83
CA PHE A 56 4.46 8.69 -0.84
C PHE A 56 5.83 8.35 -0.22
N ALA A 57 6.86 9.14 -0.54
CA ALA A 57 8.20 8.92 -0.02
C ALA A 57 8.26 9.11 1.50
N GLU A 58 7.61 10.16 2.01
CA GLU A 58 7.50 10.44 3.44
C GLU A 58 6.77 9.31 4.18
N ASP A 59 5.59 8.93 3.68
CA ASP A 59 4.75 7.95 4.38
C ASP A 59 5.34 6.53 4.33
N PHE A 60 5.86 6.11 3.16
CA PHE A 60 6.21 4.70 2.93
C PHE A 60 7.72 4.43 2.88
N LEU A 61 8.55 5.40 2.51
CA LEU A 61 10.00 5.17 2.35
C LEU A 61 10.82 5.63 3.56
N ASP A 62 10.23 6.36 4.53
CA ASP A 62 10.94 6.81 5.73
C ASP A 62 11.29 5.65 6.68
N CYS A 63 12.50 5.09 6.55
CA CYS A 63 13.03 4.08 7.47
C CYS A 63 14.55 4.04 7.50
N ASP A 64 15.12 3.66 8.65
CA ASP A 64 16.57 3.59 8.89
C ASP A 64 17.24 2.29 8.37
N CYS A 65 16.54 1.53 7.51
CA CYS A 65 17.08 0.28 6.97
C CYS A 65 18.18 0.56 5.94
N GLN A 66 19.31 -0.15 6.05
CA GLN A 66 20.41 -0.01 5.07
C GLN A 66 19.99 -0.34 3.63
N ALA A 67 19.01 -1.22 3.46
CA ALA A 67 18.51 -1.64 2.16
C ALA A 67 17.32 -0.79 1.67
N ASN A 68 17.03 0.38 2.28
CA ASN A 68 15.96 1.29 1.84
C ASN A 68 16.20 1.72 0.36
N PRO A 69 15.19 1.65 -0.53
CA PRO A 69 13.77 1.28 -0.34
C PRO A 69 13.44 -0.22 -0.46
N HIS A 70 14.41 -1.05 -0.83
CA HIS A 70 14.29 -2.50 -1.05
C HIS A 70 14.25 -3.37 0.22
N CYS A 71 13.92 -2.80 1.39
CA CYS A 71 13.91 -3.49 2.69
C CYS A 71 12.56 -4.13 3.06
N GLY A 72 11.54 -3.98 2.21
CA GLY A 72 10.18 -4.45 2.46
C GLY A 72 9.35 -3.56 3.41
N CYS A 73 9.95 -2.50 3.98
CA CYS A 73 9.22 -1.54 4.80
C CYS A 73 8.13 -0.81 4.02
N PRO A 74 8.36 -0.34 2.77
CA PRO A 74 7.34 0.35 1.99
C PRO A 74 6.08 -0.51 1.81
N GLU A 75 6.25 -1.78 1.43
CA GLU A 75 5.15 -2.72 1.22
C GLU A 75 4.39 -2.98 2.52
N ARG A 76 5.09 -3.18 3.64
CA ARG A 76 4.46 -3.39 4.95
C ARG A 76 3.66 -2.17 5.40
N LYS A 77 4.24 -0.98 5.30
CA LYS A 77 3.58 0.28 5.66
C LYS A 77 2.36 0.51 4.76
N PHE A 78 2.49 0.26 3.46
CA PHE A 78 1.38 0.40 2.51
C PHE A 78 0.24 -0.58 2.82
N VAL A 79 0.55 -1.83 3.14
CA VAL A 79 -0.46 -2.82 3.58
C VAL A 79 -1.17 -2.36 4.85
N SER A 80 -0.45 -1.83 5.85
CA SER A 80 -1.05 -1.27 7.06
C SER A 80 -2.00 -0.12 6.72
N TYR A 81 -1.57 0.79 5.86
CA TYR A 81 -2.39 1.91 5.37
C TYR A 81 -3.72 1.44 4.72
N LEU A 82 -3.69 0.43 3.85
CA LEU A 82 -4.92 -0.12 3.25
C LEU A 82 -5.89 -0.69 4.31
N LEU A 83 -5.35 -1.40 5.30
CA LEU A 83 -6.14 -1.97 6.39
C LEU A 83 -6.71 -0.88 7.32
N GLU A 84 -6.00 0.22 7.50
CA GLU A 84 -6.44 1.37 8.28
C GLU A 84 -7.58 2.12 7.58
N LEU A 85 -7.46 2.41 6.28
CA LEU A 85 -8.56 2.97 5.50
C LEU A 85 -9.81 2.08 5.59
N ARG A 86 -9.61 0.77 5.50
CA ARG A 86 -10.71 -0.19 5.64
C ARG A 86 -11.35 -0.12 7.03
N ALA A 87 -10.56 -0.08 8.09
CA ALA A 87 -11.05 0.04 9.47
C ALA A 87 -11.83 1.34 9.72
N GLN A 88 -11.51 2.41 8.98
CA GLN A 88 -12.24 3.67 8.97
C GLN A 88 -13.60 3.58 8.23
N GLY A 89 -13.88 2.46 7.55
CA GLY A 89 -15.16 2.18 6.90
C GLY A 89 -15.14 2.31 5.38
N LEU A 90 -13.98 2.56 4.76
CA LEU A 90 -13.90 2.66 3.31
C LEU A 90 -14.06 1.27 2.67
N GLY A 91 -14.86 1.21 1.60
CA GLY A 91 -14.92 0.05 0.70
C GLY A 91 -13.75 0.04 -0.28
N SER A 92 -13.67 -1.01 -1.11
CA SER A 92 -12.56 -1.14 -2.08
C SER A 92 -12.48 0.01 -3.08
N GLU A 93 -13.62 0.54 -3.55
CA GLU A 93 -13.66 1.72 -4.43
C GLU A 93 -13.13 2.96 -3.72
N GLY A 94 -13.63 3.26 -2.52
CA GLY A 94 -13.16 4.41 -1.74
C GLY A 94 -11.66 4.34 -1.42
N ILE A 95 -11.13 3.15 -1.14
CA ILE A 95 -9.69 2.96 -0.94
C ILE A 95 -8.91 3.29 -2.23
N VAL A 96 -9.38 2.83 -3.39
CA VAL A 96 -8.76 3.14 -4.69
C VAL A 96 -8.80 4.64 -4.99
N ASP A 97 -9.90 5.31 -4.64
CA ASP A 97 -10.04 6.75 -4.80
C ASP A 97 -9.01 7.49 -3.94
N VAL A 98 -8.95 7.21 -2.63
CA VAL A 98 -7.97 7.84 -1.72
C VAL A 98 -6.53 7.57 -2.16
N MET A 99 -6.18 6.33 -2.51
CA MET A 99 -4.84 6.02 -3.06
C MET A 99 -4.49 6.86 -4.29
N GLY A 100 -5.49 7.07 -5.14
CA GLY A 100 -5.36 7.87 -6.34
C GLY A 100 -5.18 9.34 -6.06
N ASP A 101 -5.96 9.83 -5.10
CA ASP A 101 -6.07 11.21 -4.70
C ASP A 101 -4.99 11.65 -3.72
N ASP A 102 -4.22 10.73 -3.14
CA ASP A 102 -3.10 11.05 -2.24
C ASP A 102 -1.75 10.75 -2.92
N TYR A 103 -1.62 9.64 -3.64
CA TYR A 103 -0.30 9.17 -4.10
C TYR A 103 -0.18 8.96 -5.61
N MET A 104 -1.20 9.35 -6.39
CA MET A 104 -1.31 8.99 -7.82
C MET A 104 -1.19 7.47 -8.05
N LEU A 105 -1.70 6.65 -7.13
CA LEU A 105 -1.67 5.20 -7.26
C LEU A 105 -3.05 4.67 -7.62
N TYR A 106 -3.09 3.51 -8.26
CA TYR A 106 -4.35 2.79 -8.48
C TYR A 106 -4.15 1.29 -8.38
N ALA A 107 -5.24 0.62 -8.02
CA ALA A 107 -5.42 -0.82 -8.14
C ALA A 107 -6.81 -1.06 -8.73
N TYR A 108 -7.06 -2.26 -9.25
CA TYR A 108 -8.43 -2.61 -9.60
C TYR A 108 -9.23 -2.84 -8.30
N PRO A 109 -10.47 -2.32 -8.17
CA PRO A 109 -11.26 -2.50 -6.94
C PRO A 109 -11.44 -3.96 -6.53
N GLY A 110 -11.51 -4.89 -7.50
CA GLY A 110 -11.56 -6.33 -7.24
C GLY A 110 -10.30 -6.90 -6.58
N ASP A 111 -9.12 -6.34 -6.89
CA ASP A 111 -7.87 -6.75 -6.25
C ASP A 111 -7.80 -6.29 -4.79
N VAL A 112 -8.25 -5.05 -4.53
CA VAL A 112 -8.37 -4.52 -3.17
C VAL A 112 -9.39 -5.33 -2.38
N LEU A 113 -10.57 -5.61 -2.95
CA LEU A 113 -11.59 -6.43 -2.32
C LEU A 113 -11.06 -7.82 -1.96
N SER A 114 -10.41 -8.51 -2.91
CA SER A 114 -9.80 -9.83 -2.67
C SER A 114 -8.77 -9.79 -1.54
N PHE A 115 -7.93 -8.76 -1.49
CA PHE A 115 -6.95 -8.59 -0.43
C PHE A 115 -7.61 -8.41 0.95
N LEU A 116 -8.68 -7.59 1.04
CA LEU A 116 -9.39 -7.36 2.28
C LEU A 116 -10.13 -8.61 2.78
N ASP A 117 -10.75 -9.37 1.87
CA ASP A 117 -11.40 -10.64 2.19
C ASP A 117 -10.38 -11.66 2.74
N ASP A 118 -9.20 -11.76 2.11
CA ASP A 118 -8.13 -12.62 2.56
C ASP A 118 -7.57 -12.18 3.92
N ALA A 119 -7.49 -10.87 4.19
CA ALA A 119 -7.10 -10.35 5.50
C ALA A 119 -8.11 -10.73 6.59
N VAL A 120 -9.42 -10.60 6.34
CA VAL A 120 -10.47 -11.04 7.27
C VAL A 120 -10.36 -12.54 7.55
N ARG A 121 -10.22 -13.37 6.52
CA ARG A 121 -10.06 -14.83 6.67
C ARG A 121 -8.81 -15.21 7.44
N THR A 122 -7.71 -14.49 7.24
CA THR A 122 -6.46 -14.69 7.98
C THR A 122 -6.67 -14.40 9.47
N LEU A 123 -7.36 -13.32 9.81
CA LEU A 123 -7.70 -13.00 11.20
C LEU A 123 -8.67 -14.02 11.80
N GLU A 124 -9.64 -14.56 11.04
CA GLU A 124 -10.50 -15.65 11.52
C GLU A 124 -9.71 -16.90 11.87
N ALA A 125 -8.77 -17.28 11.01
CA ALA A 125 -7.90 -18.43 11.26
C ALA A 125 -7.04 -18.19 12.52
N ALA A 126 -6.45 -16.99 12.65
CA ALA A 126 -5.65 -16.63 13.81
C ALA A 126 -6.47 -16.57 15.12
N GLU A 127 -7.72 -16.07 15.07
CA GLU A 127 -8.66 -16.05 16.20
C GLU A 127 -8.95 -17.48 16.67
N ARG A 128 -9.26 -18.40 15.74
CA ARG A 128 -9.51 -19.82 16.05
C ARG A 128 -8.28 -20.52 16.64
N LEU A 129 -7.08 -20.23 16.12
CA LEU A 129 -5.85 -20.79 16.67
C LEU A 129 -5.58 -20.29 18.10
N ALA A 130 -5.81 -18.99 18.35
CA ALA A 130 -5.67 -18.44 19.69
C ALA A 130 -6.65 -19.08 20.69
N ASP A 131 -7.88 -19.40 20.26
CA ASP A 131 -8.87 -20.09 21.09
C ASP A 131 -8.43 -21.52 21.42
N VAL A 132 -7.91 -22.27 20.45
CA VAL A 132 -7.36 -23.63 20.65
C VAL A 132 -6.17 -23.61 21.62
N ASP A 133 -5.30 -22.61 21.50
CA ASP A 133 -4.12 -22.43 22.36
C ASP A 133 -4.45 -21.82 23.73
N GLY A 134 -5.73 -21.53 24.03
CA GLY A 134 -6.16 -20.91 25.28
C GLY A 134 -5.76 -19.44 25.45
N ARG A 135 -5.31 -18.77 24.39
CA ARG A 135 -4.84 -17.38 24.37
C ARG A 135 -6.00 -16.38 24.20
N LYS A 136 -6.93 -16.37 25.16
CA LYS A 136 -8.18 -15.60 25.09
C LYS A 136 -8.00 -14.10 24.82
N GLU A 137 -6.99 -13.47 25.41
CA GLU A 137 -6.73 -12.03 25.20
C GLU A 137 -6.27 -11.73 23.77
N ALA A 138 -5.41 -12.58 23.22
CA ALA A 138 -4.97 -12.49 21.84
C ALA A 138 -6.14 -12.73 20.89
N GLY A 139 -6.94 -13.79 21.12
CA GLY A 139 -8.16 -14.08 20.35
C GLY A 139 -9.13 -12.90 20.35
N GLY A 140 -9.42 -12.32 21.52
CA GLY A 140 -10.27 -11.14 21.64
C GLY A 140 -9.75 -9.91 20.88
N THR A 141 -8.44 -9.72 20.83
CA THR A 141 -7.80 -8.62 20.09
C THR A 141 -7.88 -8.86 18.58
N ILE A 142 -7.60 -10.07 18.12
CA ILE A 142 -7.72 -10.47 16.72
C ILE A 142 -9.17 -10.31 16.25
N GLY A 143 -10.14 -10.80 17.03
CA GLY A 143 -11.55 -10.69 16.72
C GLY A 143 -12.06 -9.25 16.63
N ARG A 144 -11.52 -8.32 17.45
CA ARG A 144 -11.81 -6.88 17.31
C ARG A 144 -11.31 -6.35 15.97
N ARG A 145 -10.03 -6.60 15.65
CA ARG A 145 -9.44 -6.13 14.38
C ARG A 145 -10.17 -6.70 13.17
N ARG A 146 -10.58 -7.97 13.23
CA ARG A 146 -11.39 -8.60 12.19
C ARG A 146 -12.69 -7.85 11.95
N ARG A 147 -13.44 -7.54 13.02
CA ARG A 147 -14.73 -6.82 12.91
C ARG A 147 -14.57 -5.42 12.33
N GLU A 148 -13.43 -4.76 12.57
CA GLU A 148 -13.12 -3.47 11.94
C GLU A 148 -12.95 -3.61 10.43
N LEU A 149 -12.39 -4.73 9.95
CA LEU A 149 -12.16 -4.98 8.53
C LEU A 149 -13.37 -5.56 7.77
N SER A 150 -14.36 -6.12 8.47
CA SER A 150 -15.55 -6.75 7.87
C SER A 150 -16.71 -5.79 7.58
N ARG A 151 -16.52 -4.47 7.71
CA ARG A 151 -17.61 -3.47 7.74
C ARG A 151 -18.37 -3.19 6.45
#